data_AF-A0A4R4JY43-F1
#
_entry.id   AF-A0A4R4JY43-F1
#
_cell.length_a   1.000
_cell.length_b   1.000
_cell.length_c   1.000
_cell.angle_alpha   90.00
_cell.angle_beta   90.00
_cell.angle_gamma   90.00
#
_symmetry.space_group_name_H-M   'P 1'
#
loop_
_entity.id
_entity.type
_entity.pdbx_description
1 polymer ?
#
loop_
_entity_poly.entity_id
_entity_poly.type
_entity_poly.pdbx_seq_one_letter_code
_entity_poly.pdbx_strand_id
1 'polypeptide(L)'
;MIYNDYPLFSNVKRIINSDDYNFIFEKYGKKSDVLFHDECLAHFSNNKFFQKRIFLKISNNIGISFSPLLNKFKCTEDVYSMLMDISAFIHQKENQYRLRLSKNQCIVFSNYLYLHSRTKFPKDSPRTLFRFWF
;
A
#
# COMPACT_ATOMS: atom_id res chain seq x y z
N MET A 1 -16.56 11.15 -0.90
CA MET A 1 -16.40 11.70 -2.28
C MET A 1 -16.10 10.57 -3.25
N ILE A 2 -16.05 10.82 -4.57
CA ILE A 2 -15.38 9.93 -5.55
C ILE A 2 -14.04 10.60 -5.86
N TYR A 3 -12.94 9.87 -5.75
CA TYR A 3 -11.61 10.38 -6.11
C TYR A 3 -11.08 9.66 -7.35
N ASN A 4 -10.71 10.44 -8.36
CA ASN A 4 -10.12 10.00 -9.61
C ASN A 4 -8.74 10.66 -9.80
N ASP A 5 -7.93 10.05 -10.67
CA ASP A 5 -6.81 10.69 -11.39
C ASP A 5 -5.59 11.16 -10.59
N TYR A 6 -5.39 10.64 -9.37
CA TYR A 6 -4.06 10.59 -8.76
C TYR A 6 -3.49 9.17 -8.79
N PRO A 7 -2.31 8.92 -9.42
CA PRO A 7 -1.62 7.63 -9.37
C PRO A 7 -0.91 7.45 -8.02
N LEU A 8 -1.71 7.37 -6.95
CA LEU A 8 -1.31 6.96 -5.63
C LEU A 8 -0.42 5.70 -5.74
N PHE A 9 0.80 5.77 -5.19
CA PHE A 9 1.73 4.64 -5.03
C PHE A 9 2.39 4.08 -6.31
N SER A 10 2.73 4.93 -7.28
CA SER A 10 3.67 4.51 -8.35
C SER A 10 5.12 4.41 -7.84
N ASN A 11 5.79 3.27 -8.04
CA ASN A 11 7.20 3.01 -7.68
C ASN A 11 7.53 2.81 -6.17
N VAL A 12 6.62 2.27 -5.35
CA VAL A 12 6.89 1.89 -3.93
C VAL A 12 8.03 0.87 -3.79
N LYS A 13 8.90 0.98 -2.77
CA LYS A 13 10.08 0.11 -2.58
C LYS A 13 10.37 -0.19 -1.09
N ARG A 14 9.54 -1.01 -0.44
CA ARG A 14 9.67 -1.42 0.98
C ARG A 14 8.88 -2.75 1.16
N ILE A 15 8.65 -3.48 2.27
CA ILE A 15 9.29 -3.71 3.59
C ILE A 15 9.01 -2.72 4.75
N ILE A 16 7.72 -2.40 4.95
CA ILE A 16 7.20 -1.45 5.96
C ILE A 16 6.84 -2.21 7.24
N ASN A 17 7.36 -1.81 8.41
CA ASN A 17 6.96 -2.40 9.68
C ASN A 17 5.66 -1.75 10.20
N SER A 18 5.05 -2.35 11.23
CA SER A 18 3.89 -1.79 11.94
C SER A 18 4.09 -0.32 12.34
N ASP A 19 5.27 -0.02 12.86
CA ASP A 19 5.58 1.21 13.59
C ASP A 19 5.83 2.39 12.66
N ASP A 20 6.10 2.12 11.37
CA ASP A 20 6.20 3.14 10.32
C ASP A 20 4.88 3.90 10.10
N TYR A 21 3.75 3.39 10.60
CA TYR A 21 2.45 4.07 10.53
C TYR A 21 2.12 4.91 11.77
N ASN A 22 3.02 5.01 12.76
CA ASN A 22 2.78 5.76 13.99
C ASN A 22 2.44 7.24 13.75
N PHE A 23 3.04 7.87 12.73
CA PHE A 23 2.72 9.24 12.35
C PHE A 23 1.23 9.47 11.98
N ILE A 24 0.51 8.44 11.52
CA ILE A 24 -0.93 8.53 11.25
C ILE A 24 -1.72 8.55 12.56
N PHE A 25 -1.36 7.72 13.53
CA PHE A 25 -1.99 7.70 14.86
C PHE A 25 -1.69 8.99 15.64
N GLU A 26 -0.49 9.54 15.51
CA GLU A 26 -0.07 10.83 16.07
C GLU A 26 -0.82 12.01 15.44
N LYS A 27 -0.89 12.08 14.10
CA LYS A 27 -1.50 13.22 13.38
C LYS A 27 -3.04 13.20 13.38
N TYR A 28 -3.67 12.03 13.31
CA TYR A 28 -5.13 11.90 13.18
C TYR A 28 -5.83 11.41 14.47
N GLY A 29 -5.09 10.92 15.46
CA GLY A 29 -5.62 10.49 16.74
C GLY A 29 -6.75 9.46 16.59
N LYS A 30 -7.88 9.66 17.26
CA LYS A 30 -9.03 8.73 17.16
C LYS A 30 -9.60 8.57 15.75
N LYS A 31 -9.38 9.52 14.82
CA LYS A 31 -9.92 9.43 13.45
C LYS A 31 -9.30 8.28 12.66
N SER A 32 -8.05 7.90 12.92
CA SER A 32 -7.36 6.86 12.16
C SER A 32 -7.85 5.44 12.45
N ASP A 33 -8.66 5.21 13.49
CA ASP A 33 -9.24 3.88 13.73
C ASP A 33 -10.09 3.42 12.55
N VAL A 34 -10.75 4.35 11.82
CA VAL A 34 -11.53 4.09 10.60
C VAL A 34 -10.76 3.25 9.56
N LEU A 35 -9.43 3.37 9.51
CA LEU A 35 -8.58 2.63 8.57
C LEU A 35 -8.64 1.11 8.78
N PHE A 36 -9.05 0.63 9.96
CA PHE A 36 -9.21 -0.80 10.28
C PHE A 36 -10.58 -1.39 9.93
N HIS A 37 -11.57 -0.56 9.54
CA HIS A 37 -12.95 -0.97 9.23
C HIS A 37 -13.10 -1.21 7.72
N ASP A 38 -13.93 -2.17 7.31
CA ASP A 38 -14.01 -2.54 5.89
C ASP A 38 -14.72 -1.47 5.05
N GLU A 39 -15.59 -0.67 5.65
CA GLU A 39 -16.29 0.43 5.03
C GLU A 39 -15.37 1.60 4.62
N CYS A 40 -14.11 1.60 5.08
CA CYS A 40 -13.12 2.66 4.87
C CYS A 40 -12.90 3.01 3.39
N LEU A 41 -12.78 2.00 2.52
CA LEU A 41 -12.84 2.15 1.07
C LEU A 41 -14.04 1.40 0.50
N ALA A 42 -14.76 2.06 -0.39
CA ALA A 42 -15.78 1.46 -1.24
C ALA A 42 -15.35 1.58 -2.71
N HIS A 43 -15.30 0.47 -3.44
CA HIS A 43 -14.93 0.43 -4.86
C HIS A 43 -15.98 -0.31 -5.69
N PHE A 44 -16.18 0.17 -6.91
CA PHE A 44 -17.10 -0.44 -7.89
C PHE A 44 -16.32 -0.76 -9.17
N SER A 45 -16.31 -2.03 -9.56
CA SER A 45 -15.64 -2.50 -10.78
C SER A 45 -16.35 -3.74 -11.34
N ASN A 46 -16.51 -3.79 -12.67
CA ASN A 46 -17.17 -4.89 -13.39
C ASN A 46 -18.52 -5.30 -12.77
N ASN A 47 -19.37 -4.31 -12.47
CA ASN A 47 -20.67 -4.43 -11.79
C ASN A 47 -20.64 -5.10 -10.40
N LYS A 48 -19.47 -5.24 -9.78
CA LYS A 48 -19.31 -5.72 -8.40
C LYS A 48 -18.93 -4.58 -7.46
N PHE A 49 -19.56 -4.57 -6.30
CA PHE A 49 -19.23 -3.71 -5.18
C PHE A 49 -18.24 -4.44 -4.26
N PHE A 50 -17.23 -3.71 -3.79
CA PHE A 50 -16.29 -4.21 -2.78
C PHE A 50 -16.03 -3.13 -1.73
N GLN A 51 -16.09 -3.53 -0.47
CA GLN A 51 -15.57 -2.76 0.65
C GLN A 51 -14.21 -3.31 1.08
N LYS A 52 -13.34 -2.45 1.62
CA LYS A 52 -11.99 -2.82 2.03
C LYS A 52 -11.39 -1.91 3.11
N ARG A 53 -10.91 -2.50 4.20
CA ARG A 53 -10.05 -1.84 5.19
C ARG A 53 -8.64 -1.55 4.67
N ILE A 54 -8.05 -0.47 5.15
CA ILE A 54 -6.67 -0.06 4.83
C ILE A 54 -5.68 -0.81 5.71
N PHE A 55 -5.92 -0.83 7.01
CA PHE A 55 -5.07 -1.47 8.01
C PHE A 55 -5.67 -2.77 8.55
N LEU A 56 -4.80 -3.66 8.99
CA LEU A 56 -5.08 -4.98 9.56
C LEU A 56 -4.40 -5.06 10.94
N LYS A 57 -5.06 -5.62 11.96
CA LYS A 57 -4.40 -5.96 13.23
C LYS A 57 -3.90 -7.40 13.12
N ILE A 58 -2.59 -7.61 13.19
CA ILE A 58 -1.90 -8.88 12.93
C ILE A 58 -0.98 -9.20 14.10
N SER A 59 -1.53 -9.88 15.10
CA SER A 59 -0.92 -10.00 16.44
C SER A 59 -0.58 -8.60 16.97
N ASN A 60 0.69 -8.32 17.30
CA ASN A 60 1.13 -7.01 17.79
C ASN A 60 1.41 -5.99 16.67
N ASN A 61 1.33 -6.42 15.40
CA ASN A 61 1.71 -5.60 14.25
C ASN A 61 0.47 -5.02 13.54
N ILE A 62 0.68 -3.89 12.86
CA ILE A 62 -0.27 -3.31 11.91
C ILE A 62 0.17 -3.73 10.51
N GLY A 63 -0.69 -4.50 9.83
CA GLY A 63 -0.57 -4.77 8.41
C GLY A 63 -1.31 -3.72 7.58
N ILE A 64 -1.01 -3.66 6.29
CA ILE A 64 -1.63 -2.77 5.31
C ILE A 64 -2.11 -3.55 4.09
N SER A 65 -3.30 -3.20 3.59
CA SER A 65 -3.95 -3.85 2.45
C SER A 65 -4.23 -2.84 1.32
N PHE A 66 -3.29 -1.94 1.03
CA PHE A 66 -3.44 -0.98 -0.08
C PHE A 66 -2.98 -1.55 -1.43
N SER A 67 -3.58 -1.08 -2.53
CA SER A 67 -3.12 -1.33 -3.90
C SER A 67 -3.08 -0.04 -4.71
N PRO A 68 -1.93 0.32 -5.33
CA PRO A 68 -1.80 1.51 -6.21
C PRO A 68 -2.84 1.58 -7.35
N LEU A 69 -3.46 0.46 -7.69
CA LEU A 69 -4.33 0.29 -8.85
C LEU A 69 -5.83 0.46 -8.51
N LEU A 70 -6.15 0.84 -7.27
CA LEU A 70 -7.50 1.26 -6.88
C LEU A 70 -7.78 2.67 -7.43
N ASN A 71 -8.00 2.77 -8.73
CA ASN A 71 -8.65 3.94 -9.34
C ASN A 71 -10.16 3.88 -9.06
N LYS A 72 -10.83 5.04 -8.96
CA LYS A 72 -12.28 5.14 -8.77
C LYS A 72 -12.77 4.49 -7.46
N PHE A 73 -12.25 4.96 -6.33
CA PHE A 73 -12.77 4.61 -5.00
C PHE A 73 -13.63 5.74 -4.42
N LYS A 74 -14.47 5.36 -3.46
CA LYS A 74 -15.24 6.23 -2.58
C LYS A 74 -14.73 6.05 -1.15
N CYS A 75 -14.55 7.17 -0.45
CA CYS A 75 -14.25 7.21 0.98
C CYS A 75 -14.68 8.58 1.57
N THR A 76 -14.47 8.76 2.87
CA THR A 76 -14.56 10.07 3.53
C THR A 76 -13.33 10.94 3.23
N GLU A 77 -13.43 12.24 3.50
CA GLU A 77 -12.34 13.19 3.32
C GLU A 77 -11.17 12.95 4.30
N ASP A 78 -11.47 12.56 5.53
CA ASP A 78 -10.47 12.12 6.52
C ASP A 78 -9.67 10.90 6.01
N VAL A 79 -10.37 9.89 5.46
CA VAL A 79 -9.71 8.71 4.86
C VAL A 79 -8.85 9.11 3.66
N TYR A 80 -9.36 9.98 2.79
CA TYR A 80 -8.59 10.45 1.64
C TYR A 80 -7.31 11.19 2.07
N SER A 81 -7.41 12.06 3.08
CA SER A 81 -6.27 12.77 3.66
C SER A 81 -5.23 11.81 4.23
N MET A 82 -5.65 10.80 5.00
CA MET A 82 -4.75 9.77 5.54
C MET A 82 -4.09 8.94 4.42
N LEU A 83 -4.79 8.66 3.32
CA LEU A 83 -4.22 7.95 2.17
C LEU A 83 -3.21 8.80 1.37
N MET A 84 -3.45 10.11 1.25
CA MET A 84 -2.48 11.06 0.67
C MET A 84 -1.22 11.16 1.53
N ASP A 85 -1.36 11.17 2.85
CA ASP A 85 -0.26 11.15 3.83
C ASP A 85 0.56 9.85 3.76
N ILE A 86 -0.10 8.69 3.80
CA ILE A 86 0.54 7.38 3.60
C ILE A 86 1.26 7.31 2.24
N SER A 87 0.69 7.94 1.21
CA SER A 87 1.35 8.10 -0.09
C SER A 87 2.61 8.95 0.00
N ALA A 88 2.54 10.17 0.55
CA ALA A 88 3.72 11.02 0.71
C ALA A 88 4.86 10.30 1.46
N PHE A 89 4.52 9.65 2.58
CA PHE A 89 5.46 8.92 3.42
C PHE A 89 6.20 7.79 2.68
N ILE A 90 5.53 6.90 1.94
CA ILE A 90 6.23 5.76 1.31
C ILE A 90 6.89 6.08 -0.05
N HIS A 91 6.69 7.27 -0.60
CA HIS A 91 7.47 7.76 -1.76
C HIS A 91 8.81 8.41 -1.36
N GLN A 92 8.95 8.87 -0.11
CA GLN A 92 10.24 9.33 0.45
C GLN A 92 11.31 8.22 0.32
N LYS A 93 12.56 8.62 0.05
CA LYS A 93 13.68 7.72 -0.29
C LYS A 93 14.26 7.04 0.94
N GLU A 94 14.31 7.79 2.04
CA GLU A 94 14.61 7.38 3.40
C GLU A 94 13.70 6.22 3.85
N ASN A 95 12.41 6.29 3.52
CA ASN A 95 11.41 5.27 3.81
C ASN A 95 11.37 4.15 2.75
N GLN A 96 12.49 3.81 2.10
CA GLN A 96 12.54 2.80 1.03
C GLN A 96 13.80 1.91 1.07
N TYR A 97 13.60 0.61 1.25
CA TYR A 97 14.62 -0.41 1.03
C TYR A 97 14.72 -0.78 -0.45
N ARG A 98 15.86 -0.47 -1.08
CA ARG A 98 16.09 -0.63 -2.52
C ARG A 98 17.08 -1.76 -2.80
N LEU A 99 16.55 -2.93 -3.15
CA LEU A 99 17.31 -4.14 -3.45
C LEU A 99 17.25 -4.53 -4.94
N ARG A 100 18.29 -5.23 -5.42
CA ARG A 100 18.37 -5.79 -6.77
C ARG A 100 18.54 -7.30 -6.67
N LEU A 101 17.54 -8.06 -7.12
CA LEU A 101 17.68 -9.50 -7.27
C LEU A 101 18.55 -9.85 -8.47
N SER A 102 19.47 -10.78 -8.27
CA SER A 102 20.29 -11.43 -9.29
C SER A 102 19.65 -12.76 -9.72
N LYS A 103 20.21 -13.42 -10.75
CA LYS A 103 19.78 -14.76 -11.15
C LYS A 103 19.86 -15.73 -9.96
N ASN A 104 18.84 -16.58 -9.82
CA ASN A 104 18.67 -17.55 -8.73
C ASN A 104 18.51 -16.98 -7.30
N GLN A 105 18.47 -15.65 -7.11
CA GLN A 105 18.08 -15.07 -5.82
C GLN A 105 16.57 -14.96 -5.70
N CYS A 106 16.02 -15.36 -4.54
CA CYS A 106 14.64 -15.11 -4.16
C CYS A 106 14.55 -14.00 -3.10
N ILE A 107 13.33 -13.52 -2.86
CA ILE A 107 12.99 -12.75 -1.67
C ILE A 107 11.67 -13.29 -1.13
N VAL A 108 11.58 -13.43 0.18
CA VAL A 108 10.39 -13.92 0.90
C VAL A 108 10.06 -12.89 1.97
N PHE A 109 8.80 -12.46 2.02
CA PHE A 109 8.36 -11.35 2.86
C PHE A 109 6.85 -11.46 3.13
N SER A 110 6.37 -11.04 4.30
CA SER A 110 4.93 -11.00 4.59
C SER A 110 4.23 -9.91 3.78
N ASN A 111 3.42 -10.29 2.79
CA ASN A 111 2.67 -9.36 1.94
C ASN A 111 1.63 -8.52 2.70
N TYR A 112 1.25 -8.94 3.92
CA TYR A 112 0.34 -8.16 4.77
C TYR A 112 1.04 -7.03 5.53
N LEU A 113 2.33 -7.15 5.81
CA LEU A 113 3.12 -6.07 6.41
C LEU A 113 3.71 -5.16 5.31
N TYR A 114 4.14 -5.76 4.20
CA TYR A 114 5.15 -5.15 3.32
C TYR A 114 4.63 -4.75 1.93
N LEU A 115 4.33 -3.45 1.73
CA LEU A 115 4.03 -2.89 0.41
C LEU A 115 5.26 -2.82 -0.51
N HIS A 116 5.25 -3.63 -1.57
CA HIS A 116 6.34 -3.76 -2.53
C HIS A 116 5.95 -3.28 -3.94
N SER A 117 6.93 -2.81 -4.70
CA SER A 117 6.82 -2.61 -6.15
C SER A 117 8.22 -2.64 -6.80
N ARG A 118 8.34 -2.18 -8.05
CA ARG A 118 9.58 -2.18 -8.84
C ARG A 118 9.81 -0.85 -9.54
N THR A 119 11.07 -0.52 -9.81
CA THR A 119 11.41 0.54 -10.77
C THR A 119 11.01 0.13 -12.19
N LYS A 120 10.77 1.13 -13.05
CA LYS A 120 10.80 0.96 -14.52
C LYS A 120 12.11 0.26 -14.94
N PHE A 121 12.03 -0.70 -15.86
CA PHE A 121 13.20 -1.38 -16.43
C PHE A 121 13.69 -0.66 -17.70
N PRO A 122 14.97 -0.81 -18.10
CA PRO A 122 15.40 -0.54 -19.47
C PRO A 122 14.59 -1.41 -20.45
N LYS A 123 14.33 -0.90 -21.66
CA LYS A 123 13.53 -1.61 -22.68
C LYS A 123 14.13 -2.99 -22.98
N ASP A 124 15.42 -3.02 -23.25
CA ASP A 124 16.12 -4.15 -23.88
C ASP A 124 16.76 -5.07 -22.84
N SER A 125 16.05 -5.32 -21.74
CA SER A 125 16.54 -6.03 -20.56
C SER A 125 15.64 -7.22 -20.22
N PRO A 126 15.87 -8.41 -20.83
CA PRO A 126 15.03 -9.60 -20.62
C PRO A 126 15.11 -10.09 -19.17
N ARG A 127 13.95 -10.31 -18.54
CA ARG A 127 13.80 -10.63 -17.12
C ARG A 127 12.62 -11.57 -16.89
N THR A 128 12.87 -12.66 -16.17
CA THR A 128 11.84 -13.57 -15.67
C THR A 128 11.88 -13.57 -14.14
N LEU A 129 10.72 -13.48 -13.49
CA LEU A 129 10.58 -13.61 -12.04
C LEU A 129 9.39 -14.54 -11.77
N PHE A 130 9.66 -15.65 -11.10
CA PHE A 130 8.62 -16.54 -10.60
C PHE A 130 8.10 -16.00 -9.26
N ARG A 131 6.78 -16.04 -9.07
CA ARG A 131 6.11 -15.59 -7.84
C ARG A 131 5.21 -16.71 -7.33
N PHE A 132 5.41 -17.06 -6.08
CA PHE A 132 4.60 -18.03 -5.34
C PHE A 132 3.87 -17.30 -4.21
N TRP A 133 2.77 -17.90 -3.76
CA TRP A 133 2.01 -17.47 -2.58
C TRP A 133 1.78 -18.71 -1.72
N PHE A 134 1.84 -18.53 -0.40
CA PHE A 134 1.65 -19.55 0.63
C PHE A 134 1.17 -18.84 1.92
#